data_AF-A0A5C6D4N1-F1
#
_entry.id   AF-A0A5C6D4N1-F1
#
_cell.length_a   1.000
_cell.length_b   1.000
_cell.length_c   1.000
_cell.angle_alpha   90.00
_cell.angle_beta   90.00
_cell.angle_gamma   90.00
#
_symmetry.space_group_name_H-M   'P 1'
#
loop_
_entity.id
_entity.type
_entity.pdbx_description
1 polymer ?
#
loop_
_entity_poly.entity_id
_entity_poly.type
_entity_poly.pdbx_seq_one_letter_code
_entity_poly.pdbx_strand_id
1 'polypeptide(L)'
;MEKLRRQIIEGISEKYKEVSKYLNEKGRRIWAATEAANIGWGGITIVFEGTGIDHKTIRKGIAELNAENREINRVRKKGGGRKKLKDVDKELLKDLDYFVDPNTRGDPESPLRWTSKSTYKLAEALRKKGHKISQRSVYNLLIFLGYTLQSNKKIRREQIILIEINNSSTLISE
;
A
#
# COMPACT_ATOMS: atom_id res chain seq x y z
N MET A 1 -0.48 19.28 45.53
CA MET A 1 -0.57 19.18 44.05
C MET A 1 0.56 18.34 43.46
N GLU A 2 1.82 18.64 43.78
CA GLU A 2 2.96 17.94 43.15
C GLU A 2 3.07 16.45 43.50
N LYS A 3 2.75 16.08 44.76
CA LYS A 3 2.68 14.67 45.19
C LYS A 3 1.63 13.86 44.40
N LEU A 4 0.45 14.44 44.18
CA LEU A 4 -0.63 13.79 43.43
C LEU A 4 -0.23 13.60 41.95
N ARG A 5 0.40 14.61 41.34
CA ARG A 5 0.91 14.51 39.98
C ARG A 5 1.93 13.38 39.86
N ARG A 6 2.92 13.30 40.76
CA ARG A 6 3.92 12.22 40.77
C ARG A 6 3.26 10.84 40.90
N GLN A 7 2.29 10.70 41.79
CA GLN A 7 1.57 9.44 41.98
C GLN A 7 0.82 9.01 40.71
N ILE A 8 0.22 9.94 39.98
CA ILE A 8 -0.44 9.64 38.70
C ILE A 8 0.58 9.23 37.64
N ILE A 9 1.70 9.96 37.52
CA ILE A 9 2.77 9.64 36.57
C ILE A 9 3.32 8.23 36.82
N GLU A 10 3.57 7.89 38.07
CA GLU A 10 4.07 6.58 38.49
C GLU A 10 3.07 5.46 38.15
N GLY A 11 1.79 5.65 38.49
CA GLY A 11 0.75 4.68 38.15
C GLY A 11 0.55 4.50 36.64
N ILE A 12 0.72 5.55 35.83
CA ILE A 12 0.73 5.41 34.36
C ILE A 12 1.94 4.63 33.89
N SER A 13 3.12 4.92 34.44
CA SER A 13 4.36 4.25 34.07
C SER A 13 4.29 2.75 34.32
N GLU A 14 3.80 2.35 35.49
CA GLU A 14 3.60 0.93 35.86
C GLU A 14 2.61 0.25 34.92
N LYS A 15 1.42 0.82 34.73
CA LYS A 15 0.42 0.29 33.79
C LYS A 15 1.00 0.12 32.38
N TYR A 16 1.71 1.13 31.89
CA TYR A 16 2.28 1.10 30.53
C TYR A 16 3.38 0.06 30.38
N LYS A 17 4.26 -0.12 31.37
CA LYS A 17 5.32 -1.15 31.34
C LYS A 17 4.74 -2.55 31.14
N GLU A 18 3.63 -2.85 31.79
CA GLU A 18 2.96 -4.16 31.67
C GLU A 18 2.32 -4.35 30.28
N VAL A 19 1.53 -3.38 29.81
CA VAL A 19 0.76 -3.55 28.56
C VAL A 19 1.60 -3.32 27.30
N SER A 20 2.65 -2.49 27.35
CA SER A 20 3.38 -2.03 26.16
C SER A 20 3.97 -3.17 25.32
N LYS A 21 4.34 -4.29 25.95
CA LYS A 21 4.89 -5.49 25.29
C LYS A 21 3.89 -6.16 24.35
N TYR A 22 2.60 -6.02 24.62
CA TYR A 22 1.53 -6.63 23.84
C TYR A 22 0.92 -5.67 22.81
N LEU A 23 1.33 -4.39 22.82
CA LEU A 23 0.76 -3.35 21.97
C LEU A 23 1.65 -3.02 20.77
N ASN A 24 1.05 -3.06 19.59
CA ASN A 24 1.64 -2.47 18.38
C ASN A 24 1.64 -0.93 18.45
N GLU A 25 2.27 -0.26 17.47
CA GLU A 25 2.40 1.21 17.43
C GLU A 25 1.05 1.93 17.58
N LYS A 26 0.01 1.43 16.89
CA LYS A 26 -1.34 2.01 16.98
C LYS A 26 -1.96 1.74 18.35
N GLY A 27 -1.83 0.54 18.89
CA GLY A 27 -2.33 0.19 20.22
C GLY A 27 -1.73 1.08 21.31
N ARG A 28 -0.42 1.32 21.28
CA ARG A 28 0.24 2.25 22.22
C ARG A 28 -0.28 3.67 22.08
N ARG A 29 -0.47 4.15 20.85
CA ARG A 29 -1.00 5.49 20.57
C ARG A 29 -2.42 5.67 21.11
N ILE A 30 -3.30 4.69 20.88
CA ILE A 30 -4.69 4.73 21.34
C ILE A 30 -4.76 4.63 22.86
N TRP A 31 -3.99 3.73 23.48
CA TRP A 31 -3.92 3.59 24.93
C TRP A 31 -3.44 4.89 25.61
N ALA A 32 -2.39 5.52 25.10
CA ALA A 32 -1.88 6.78 25.62
C ALA A 32 -2.92 7.92 25.48
N ALA A 33 -3.66 7.94 24.37
CA ALA A 33 -4.72 8.91 24.16
C ALA A 33 -5.91 8.70 25.09
N THR A 34 -6.31 7.45 25.37
CA THR A 34 -7.37 7.16 26.34
C THR A 34 -6.98 7.59 27.76
N GLU A 35 -5.76 7.30 28.20
CA GLU A 35 -5.28 7.74 29.53
C GLU A 35 -5.21 9.27 29.62
N ALA A 36 -4.69 9.93 28.58
CA ALA A 36 -4.61 11.39 28.54
C ALA A 36 -5.99 12.05 28.58
N ALA A 37 -6.97 11.49 27.87
CA ALA A 37 -8.35 11.98 27.87
C ALA A 37 -9.02 11.78 29.25
N ASN A 38 -8.81 10.63 29.90
CA ASN A 38 -9.36 10.34 31.22
C ASN A 38 -8.82 11.27 32.32
N ILE A 39 -7.55 11.66 32.23
CA ILE A 39 -6.93 12.60 33.19
C ILE A 39 -7.42 14.03 32.96
N GLY A 40 -7.75 14.39 31.72
CA GLY A 40 -8.23 15.72 31.35
C GLY A 40 -7.10 16.73 31.23
N TRP A 41 -7.22 17.88 31.93
CA TRP A 41 -6.26 18.98 31.79
C TRP A 41 -4.85 18.56 32.22
N GLY A 42 -3.86 18.79 31.35
CA GLY A 42 -2.47 18.35 31.56
C GLY A 42 -2.24 16.84 31.35
N GLY A 43 -3.26 16.06 31.00
CA GLY A 43 -3.15 14.60 30.82
C GLY A 43 -2.12 14.19 29.77
N ILE A 44 -1.97 14.96 28.69
CA ILE A 44 -0.95 14.70 27.66
C ILE A 44 0.46 14.76 28.26
N THR A 45 0.75 15.79 29.07
CA THR A 45 2.06 15.96 29.71
C THR A 45 2.32 14.85 30.73
N ILE A 46 1.31 14.51 31.54
CA ILE A 46 1.41 13.45 32.55
C ILE A 46 1.67 12.09 31.90
N VAL A 47 0.96 11.76 30.81
CA VAL A 47 1.18 10.52 30.06
C VAL A 47 2.56 10.51 29.39
N PHE A 48 3.01 11.63 28.82
CA PHE A 48 4.35 11.74 28.27
C PHE A 48 5.43 11.48 29.34
N GLU A 49 5.31 12.08 30.52
CA GLU A 49 6.25 11.87 31.61
C GLU A 49 6.26 10.41 32.11
N GLY A 50 5.10 9.75 32.14
CA GLY A 50 5.01 8.35 32.59
C GLY A 50 5.47 7.32 31.55
N THR A 51 5.36 7.62 30.25
CA THR A 51 5.52 6.63 29.16
C THR A 51 6.62 6.95 28.15
N GLY A 52 7.04 8.20 28.06
CA GLY A 52 7.94 8.71 27.02
C GLY A 52 7.30 8.85 25.62
N ILE A 53 6.00 8.63 25.47
CA ILE A 53 5.32 8.77 24.16
C ILE A 53 5.19 10.25 23.80
N ASP A 54 5.79 10.66 22.68
CA ASP A 54 5.79 12.04 22.21
C ASP A 54 4.39 12.69 22.16
N HIS A 55 4.30 13.96 22.54
CA HIS A 55 3.05 14.72 22.56
C HIS A 55 2.29 14.70 21.23
N LYS A 56 2.98 14.71 20.08
CA LYS A 56 2.32 14.65 18.76
C LYS A 56 1.61 13.31 18.57
N THR A 57 2.21 12.22 19.06
CA THR A 57 1.64 10.88 18.99
C THR A 57 0.39 10.78 19.86
N ILE A 58 0.42 11.30 21.09
CA ILE A 58 -0.74 11.32 22.00
C ILE A 58 -1.88 12.16 21.39
N ARG A 59 -1.59 13.38 20.90
CA ARG A 59 -2.59 14.24 20.23
C ARG A 59 -3.21 13.57 19.02
N LYS A 60 -2.38 12.88 18.21
CA LYS A 60 -2.86 12.11 17.06
C LYS A 60 -3.81 10.99 17.51
N GLY A 61 -3.48 10.28 18.60
CA GLY A 61 -4.37 9.27 19.17
C GLY A 61 -5.70 9.85 19.66
N ILE A 62 -5.69 11.02 20.30
CA ILE A 62 -6.92 11.71 20.74
C ILE A 62 -7.78 12.09 19.53
N ALA A 63 -7.17 12.64 18.48
CA ALA A 63 -7.88 12.94 17.23
C ALA A 63 -8.44 11.67 16.56
N GLU A 64 -7.70 10.55 16.61
CA GLU A 64 -8.16 9.25 16.09
C GLU A 64 -9.32 8.67 16.91
N LEU A 65 -9.33 8.87 18.24
CA LEU A 65 -10.46 8.50 19.10
C LEU A 65 -11.70 9.34 18.80
N ASN A 66 -11.55 10.63 18.53
CA ASN A 66 -12.68 11.53 18.27
C ASN A 66 -13.21 11.44 16.82
N ALA A 67 -12.51 10.75 15.93
CA ALA A 67 -12.97 10.58 14.54
C ALA A 67 -14.18 9.62 14.47
N GLU A 68 -15.20 9.99 13.69
CA GLU A 68 -16.43 9.19 13.48
C GLU A 68 -16.14 7.86 12.76
N ASN A 69 -15.20 7.85 11.80
CA ASN A 69 -14.79 6.65 11.07
C ASN A 69 -13.55 5.99 11.69
N ARG A 70 -13.75 5.30 12.82
CA ARG A 70 -12.69 4.54 13.50
C ARG A 70 -12.39 3.26 12.73
N GLU A 71 -11.38 3.27 11.86
CA GLU A 71 -10.87 2.02 11.27
C GLU A 71 -10.15 1.20 12.36
N ILE A 72 -10.84 0.36 13.12
CA ILE A 72 -10.31 -0.34 14.31
C ILE A 72 -9.14 -1.27 13.93
N ASN A 73 -9.29 -2.06 12.88
CA ASN A 73 -8.36 -3.15 12.53
C ASN A 73 -7.13 -2.72 11.71
N ARG A 74 -7.02 -1.44 11.33
CA ARG A 74 -5.98 -0.97 10.40
C ARG A 74 -4.93 -0.13 11.11
N VAL A 75 -3.66 -0.56 11.10
CA VAL A 75 -2.55 0.15 11.77
C VAL A 75 -2.17 1.47 11.06
N ARG A 76 -2.30 1.52 9.72
CA ARG A 76 -1.97 2.71 8.90
C ARG A 76 -3.20 3.26 8.21
N LYS A 77 -3.38 4.58 8.10
CA LYS A 77 -4.43 5.20 7.26
C LYS A 77 -4.40 4.71 5.82
N LYS A 78 -5.57 4.67 5.14
CA LYS A 78 -5.67 4.41 3.68
C LYS A 78 -4.67 5.29 2.93
N GLY A 79 -3.84 4.67 2.08
CA GLY A 79 -2.76 5.35 1.36
C GLY A 79 -1.38 5.43 2.06
N GLY A 80 -1.22 4.92 3.29
CA GLY A 80 0.05 4.95 4.05
C GLY A 80 1.14 3.94 3.61
N GLY A 81 1.27 3.69 2.30
CA GLY A 81 2.27 2.81 1.71
C GLY A 81 2.94 3.47 0.51
N ARG A 82 4.01 2.85 -0.01
CA ARG A 82 4.61 3.29 -1.27
C ARG A 82 3.51 3.34 -2.33
N LYS A 83 3.27 4.52 -2.92
CA LYS A 83 2.27 4.70 -3.98
C LYS A 83 2.52 3.66 -5.07
N LYS A 84 1.46 2.98 -5.54
CA LYS A 84 1.62 1.98 -6.59
C LYS A 84 2.09 2.72 -7.85
N LEU A 85 2.98 2.09 -8.63
CA LEU A 85 3.62 2.73 -9.79
C LEU A 85 2.58 3.28 -10.80
N LYS A 86 1.42 2.63 -10.90
CA LYS A 86 0.25 3.06 -11.68
C LYS A 86 -0.39 4.40 -11.25
N ASP A 87 -0.26 4.76 -9.97
CA ASP A 87 -0.82 6.01 -9.43
C ASP A 87 0.18 7.17 -9.60
N VAL A 88 1.44 6.85 -9.90
CA VAL A 88 2.55 7.81 -10.03
C VAL A 88 2.80 8.15 -11.50
N ASP A 89 2.54 7.21 -12.42
CA ASP A 89 2.91 7.35 -13.82
C ASP A 89 1.78 6.89 -14.74
N LYS A 90 1.02 7.86 -15.28
CA LYS A 90 -0.04 7.62 -16.27
C LYS A 90 0.53 7.29 -17.65
N GLU A 91 1.76 7.71 -17.94
CA GLU A 91 2.44 7.44 -19.22
C GLU A 91 2.96 6.01 -19.28
N LEU A 92 3.38 5.47 -18.13
CA LEU A 92 3.78 4.06 -17.99
C LEU A 92 2.71 3.07 -18.44
N LEU A 93 1.43 3.33 -18.15
CA LEU A 93 0.33 2.47 -18.59
C LEU A 93 0.13 2.53 -20.10
N LYS A 94 0.22 3.73 -20.69
CA LYS A 94 0.12 3.91 -22.15
C LYS A 94 1.29 3.26 -22.88
N ASP A 95 2.50 3.42 -22.36
CA ASP A 95 3.71 2.83 -22.94
C ASP A 95 3.71 1.30 -22.83
N LEU A 96 3.21 0.76 -21.71
CA LEU A 96 3.05 -0.69 -21.56
C LEU A 96 2.00 -1.22 -22.55
N ASP A 97 0.86 -0.53 -22.71
CA ASP A 97 -0.16 -0.94 -23.69
C ASP A 97 0.38 -0.88 -25.13
N TYR A 98 1.15 0.15 -25.48
CA TYR A 98 1.83 0.23 -26.79
C TYR A 98 2.79 -0.93 -27.05
N PHE A 99 3.53 -1.40 -26.04
CA PHE A 99 4.39 -2.56 -26.19
C PHE A 99 3.64 -3.90 -26.22
N VAL A 100 2.36 -3.88 -25.83
CA VAL A 100 1.46 -5.03 -25.83
C VAL A 100 0.53 -5.07 -27.06
N ASP A 101 0.43 -3.97 -27.80
CA ASP A 101 -0.41 -3.82 -29.00
C ASP A 101 0.19 -4.55 -30.24
N PRO A 102 -0.62 -5.20 -31.11
CA PRO A 102 -0.21 -6.27 -32.02
C PRO A 102 0.32 -5.82 -33.40
N ASN A 103 0.81 -4.59 -33.56
CA ASN A 103 1.20 -4.02 -34.87
C ASN A 103 2.44 -4.66 -35.55
N THR A 104 2.85 -5.89 -35.22
CA THR A 104 3.96 -6.56 -35.92
C THR A 104 3.59 -7.80 -36.72
N ARG A 105 2.35 -8.36 -36.75
CA ARG A 105 1.99 -9.40 -37.75
C ARG A 105 0.50 -9.86 -37.79
N GLY A 106 -0.35 -9.17 -38.55
CA GLY A 106 -1.47 -9.81 -39.28
C GLY A 106 -2.83 -10.11 -38.58
N ASP A 107 -3.84 -10.10 -39.47
CA ASP A 107 -5.30 -10.34 -39.48
C ASP A 107 -6.25 -9.45 -38.63
N PRO A 108 -7.13 -8.61 -39.24
CA PRO A 108 -8.01 -7.66 -38.54
C PRO A 108 -9.11 -8.29 -37.66
N GLU A 109 -9.41 -9.58 -37.81
CA GLU A 109 -10.57 -10.23 -37.18
C GLU A 109 -10.26 -11.06 -35.92
N SER A 110 -9.02 -11.09 -35.42
CA SER A 110 -8.70 -11.83 -34.18
C SER A 110 -8.64 -10.90 -32.95
N PRO A 111 -9.55 -11.00 -31.97
CA PRO A 111 -9.60 -10.14 -30.77
C PRO A 111 -8.50 -10.42 -29.73
N LEU A 112 -7.48 -11.20 -30.08
CA LEU A 112 -6.41 -11.63 -29.18
C LEU A 112 -5.22 -10.69 -29.31
N ARG A 113 -4.93 -9.86 -28.29
CA ARG A 113 -3.68 -9.08 -28.22
C ARG A 113 -2.54 -9.99 -27.78
N TRP A 114 -1.55 -10.19 -28.65
CA TRP A 114 -0.44 -11.12 -28.43
C TRP A 114 0.89 -10.37 -28.42
N THR A 115 1.80 -10.74 -27.51
CA THR A 115 3.16 -10.15 -27.47
C THR A 115 4.18 -11.26 -27.33
N SER A 116 5.17 -11.30 -28.20
CA SER A 116 6.31 -12.23 -28.09
C SER A 116 7.37 -11.79 -27.06
N LYS A 117 7.11 -10.72 -26.31
CA LYS A 117 8.08 -10.10 -25.39
C LYS A 117 7.88 -10.63 -23.97
N SER A 118 8.95 -11.15 -23.38
CA SER A 118 8.93 -11.52 -21.96
C SER A 118 8.76 -10.29 -21.10
N THR A 119 8.26 -10.49 -19.88
CA THR A 119 8.17 -9.43 -18.86
C THR A 119 9.54 -8.77 -18.59
N TYR A 120 10.66 -9.49 -18.84
CA TYR A 120 12.00 -8.92 -18.78
C TYR A 120 12.28 -7.97 -19.94
N LYS A 121 11.94 -8.37 -21.18
CA LYS A 121 12.07 -7.53 -22.38
C LYS A 121 11.16 -6.31 -22.33
N LEU A 122 9.94 -6.46 -21.82
CA LEU A 122 9.00 -5.36 -21.59
C LEU A 122 9.57 -4.37 -20.56
N ALA A 123 10.12 -4.86 -19.45
CA ALA A 123 10.76 -4.01 -18.45
C ALA A 123 11.99 -3.27 -19.02
N GLU A 124 12.77 -3.91 -19.89
CA GLU A 124 13.90 -3.26 -20.57
C GLU A 124 13.43 -2.16 -21.53
N ALA A 125 12.41 -2.43 -22.34
CA ALA A 125 11.85 -1.46 -23.27
C ALA A 125 11.26 -0.25 -22.54
N LEU A 126 10.57 -0.47 -21.42
CA LEU A 126 10.06 0.60 -20.57
C LEU A 126 11.20 1.38 -19.89
N ARG A 127 12.26 0.71 -19.43
CA ARG A 127 13.46 1.40 -18.92
C ARG A 127 14.12 2.29 -19.98
N LYS A 128 14.17 1.84 -21.24
CA LYS A 128 14.70 2.66 -22.35
C LYS A 128 13.86 3.91 -22.61
N LYS A 129 12.56 3.88 -22.31
CA LYS A 129 11.67 5.06 -22.34
C LYS A 129 11.78 5.96 -21.08
N GLY A 130 12.65 5.62 -20.12
CA GLY A 130 12.89 6.42 -18.91
C GLY A 130 12.16 5.91 -17.65
N HIS A 131 11.37 4.84 -17.76
CA HIS A 131 10.62 4.30 -16.63
C HIS A 131 11.50 3.49 -15.67
N LYS A 132 11.50 3.85 -14.38
CA LYS A 132 12.20 3.08 -13.34
C LYS A 132 11.37 1.86 -12.90
N ILE A 133 11.32 0.83 -13.75
CA ILE A 133 10.47 -0.35 -13.55
C ILE A 133 11.25 -1.68 -13.54
N SER A 134 10.84 -2.58 -12.65
CA SER A 134 11.33 -3.96 -12.57
C SER A 134 10.41 -4.93 -13.31
N GLN A 135 10.94 -6.09 -13.70
CA GLN A 135 10.15 -7.17 -14.31
C GLN A 135 8.92 -7.54 -13.45
N ARG A 136 9.08 -7.60 -12.12
CA ARG A 136 7.99 -7.93 -11.20
C ARG A 136 6.89 -6.87 -11.20
N SER A 137 7.25 -5.60 -11.38
CA SER A 137 6.30 -4.51 -11.50
C SER A 137 5.52 -4.59 -12.81
N VAL A 138 6.18 -4.94 -13.92
CA VAL A 138 5.53 -5.22 -15.21
C VAL A 138 4.56 -6.39 -15.09
N TYR A 139 4.97 -7.49 -14.47
CA TYR A 139 4.10 -8.66 -14.21
C TYR A 139 2.83 -8.27 -13.46
N ASN A 140 2.96 -7.51 -12.38
CA ASN A 140 1.82 -7.07 -11.58
C ASN A 140 0.91 -6.10 -12.35
N LEU A 141 1.47 -5.24 -13.21
CA LEU A 141 0.71 -4.35 -14.07
C LEU A 141 -0.07 -5.13 -15.14
N LEU A 142 0.55 -6.16 -15.73
CA LEU A 142 -0.12 -7.03 -16.70
C LEU A 142 -1.31 -7.76 -16.07
N ILE A 143 -1.13 -8.35 -14.88
CA ILE A 143 -2.25 -8.96 -14.13
C ILE A 143 -3.34 -7.93 -13.82
N PHE A 144 -2.95 -6.72 -13.40
CA PHE A 144 -3.90 -5.66 -13.10
C PHE A 144 -4.72 -5.23 -14.32
N LEU A 145 -4.14 -5.27 -15.51
CA LEU A 145 -4.81 -5.00 -16.79
C LEU A 145 -5.60 -6.21 -17.33
N GLY A 146 -5.67 -7.32 -16.58
CA GLY A 146 -6.42 -8.52 -16.97
C GLY A 146 -5.64 -9.51 -17.84
N TYR A 147 -4.33 -9.29 -18.05
CA TYR A 147 -3.50 -10.18 -18.86
C TYR A 147 -3.03 -11.39 -18.06
N THR A 148 -3.09 -12.58 -18.67
CA THR A 148 -2.49 -13.80 -18.13
C THR A 148 -1.19 -14.13 -18.89
N LEU A 149 -0.19 -14.60 -18.17
CA LEU A 149 1.09 -15.02 -18.75
C LEU A 149 1.08 -16.53 -18.91
N GLN A 150 1.03 -17.01 -20.15
CA GLN A 150 1.18 -18.42 -20.44
C GLN A 150 2.66 -18.78 -20.65
N SER A 151 3.03 -19.98 -20.20
CA SER A 151 4.38 -20.51 -20.39
C SER A 151 4.59 -20.93 -21.85
N ASN A 152 5.77 -20.62 -22.40
CA ASN A 152 6.12 -20.98 -23.77
C ASN A 152 6.20 -22.50 -23.94
N LYS A 153 5.38 -23.08 -24.83
CA LYS A 153 5.60 -24.44 -25.35
C LYS A 153 6.51 -24.33 -26.57
N LYS A 154 7.77 -24.76 -26.43
CA LYS A 154 8.86 -24.57 -27.39
C LYS A 154 8.57 -25.30 -28.72
N ILE A 155 8.17 -24.59 -29.77
CA ILE A 155 8.33 -25.03 -31.16
C ILE A 155 9.33 -24.09 -31.85
N ARG A 156 10.48 -24.67 -32.20
CA ARG A 156 11.60 -24.16 -32.99
C ARG A 156 11.27 -22.99 -33.95
N ARG A 157 11.47 -21.73 -33.53
CA ARG A 157 12.49 -20.80 -34.06
C ARG A 157 12.43 -19.36 -33.52
N GLU A 158 11.34 -18.87 -32.94
CA GLU A 158 11.32 -17.55 -32.28
C GLU A 158 10.46 -17.64 -31.02
N GLN A 159 10.89 -17.04 -29.91
CA GLN A 159 10.20 -17.13 -28.63
C GLN A 159 8.90 -16.31 -28.69
N ILE A 160 7.75 -16.97 -28.88
CA ILE A 160 6.41 -16.39 -28.84
C ILE A 160 5.84 -16.61 -27.44
N ILE A 161 5.40 -15.54 -26.76
CA ILE A 161 4.58 -15.60 -25.56
C ILE A 161 3.13 -15.43 -26.02
N LEU A 162 2.28 -16.37 -25.64
CA LEU A 162 0.85 -16.29 -25.86
C LEU A 162 0.24 -15.58 -24.65
N ILE A 163 -0.36 -14.42 -24.87
CA ILE A 163 -1.15 -13.70 -23.86
C ILE A 163 -2.60 -13.93 -24.27
N GLU A 164 -3.37 -14.61 -23.42
CA GLU A 164 -4.78 -14.88 -23.64
C GLU A 164 -5.62 -13.84 -22.90
N ILE A 165 -6.50 -13.16 -23.62
CA ILE A 165 -7.51 -12.24 -23.07
C ILE A 165 -8.73 -13.09 -22.71
N ASN A 166 -8.91 -13.39 -21.42
CA ASN A 166 -10.23 -13.79 -20.94
C ASN A 166 -11.01 -12.53 -20.59
N ASN A 167 -11.88 -12.13 -21.52
CA ASN A 167 -12.76 -10.99 -21.34
C ASN A 167 -13.89 -11.39 -20.37
N SER A 168 -13.61 -11.31 -19.07
CA SER A 168 -14.64 -11.46 -18.03
C SER A 168 -14.65 -10.21 -17.15
N SER A 169 -15.18 -9.11 -17.69
CA SER A 169 -16.19 -8.28 -17.02
C SER A 169 -16.52 -7.06 -17.87
N THR A 170 -17.69 -7.17 -18.49
CA THR A 170 -18.69 -6.11 -18.63
C THR A 170 -18.69 -5.15 -17.43
N LEU A 171 -19.02 -3.88 -17.71
CA LEU A 171 -19.38 -2.79 -16.79
C LEU A 171 -18.25 -1.88 -16.31
N ILE A 172 -17.89 -0.90 -17.14
CA ILE A 172 -18.01 0.54 -16.77
C ILE A 172 -18.46 1.29 -18.03
N SER A 173 -19.77 1.36 -18.23
CA SER A 173 -20.44 2.41 -19.00
C SER A 173 -21.54 2.97 -18.10
N GLU A 174 -21.53 4.30 -17.98
CA GLU A 174 -22.38 5.19 -17.16
C GLU A 174 -21.97 5.40 -15.69
#